data_AF-A0A1T5DAN9-F1
#
_entry.id   AF-A0A1T5DAN9-F1
#
_cell.length_a   1.000
_cell.length_b   1.000
_cell.length_c   1.000
_cell.angle_alpha   90.00
_cell.angle_beta   90.00
_cell.angle_gamma   90.00
#
_symmetry.space_group_name_H-M   'P 1'
#
loop_
_entity.id
_entity.type
_entity.pdbx_description
1 polymer ?
#
loop_
_entity_poly.entity_id
_entity_poly.type
_entity_poly.pdbx_seq_one_letter_code
_entity_poly.pdbx_strand_id
1 'polypeptide(L)'
;MLAETVGGDAAVIAELRALFLASATQHVAALSQASGVAAWRDEAMKLQGLAASFGMTDLMAVAARAADVGPDPLLLDAVADALAACR
;
A
#
# COMPACT_ATOMS: atom_id res chain seq x y z
N MET A 1 -5.54 -10.87 36.37
CA MET A 1 -4.88 -9.67 35.80
C MET A 1 -3.99 -10.12 34.65
N LEU A 2 -4.58 -10.35 33.47
CA LEU A 2 -3.87 -10.69 32.21
C LEU A 2 -4.48 -9.98 30.99
N ALA A 3 -5.55 -9.20 31.18
CA ALA A 3 -6.24 -8.50 30.10
C ALA A 3 -5.58 -7.16 29.75
N GLU A 4 -4.82 -6.57 30.68
CA GLU A 4 -4.25 -5.23 30.55
C GLU A 4 -2.98 -5.20 29.68
N THR A 5 -2.29 -6.34 29.53
CA THR A 5 -1.11 -6.45 28.66
C THR A 5 -1.48 -6.72 27.21
N VAL A 6 -2.51 -7.54 26.94
CA VAL A 6 -2.98 -7.83 25.57
C VAL A 6 -3.70 -6.64 24.93
N GLY A 7 -4.38 -5.80 25.72
CA GLY A 7 -5.10 -4.63 25.19
C GLY A 7 -4.18 -3.58 24.57
N GLY A 8 -2.97 -3.41 25.10
CA GLY A 8 -1.96 -2.49 24.57
C GLY A 8 -1.42 -2.93 23.21
N ASP A 9 -1.01 -4.21 23.10
CA ASP A 9 -0.51 -4.78 21.85
C ASP A 9 -1.57 -4.76 20.73
N ALA A 10 -2.83 -5.08 21.06
CA ALA A 10 -3.92 -5.05 20.08
C ALA A 10 -4.20 -3.63 19.58
N ALA A 11 -4.14 -2.62 20.45
CA ALA A 11 -4.34 -1.22 20.08
C ALA A 11 -3.19 -0.70 19.18
N VAL A 12 -1.94 -1.04 19.50
CA VAL A 12 -0.78 -0.68 18.68
C VAL A 12 -0.83 -1.33 17.30
N ILE A 13 -1.20 -2.62 17.22
CA ILE A 13 -1.37 -3.30 15.94
C ILE A 13 -2.46 -2.64 15.10
N ALA A 14 -3.58 -2.26 15.71
CA ALA A 14 -4.67 -1.57 15.02
C ALA A 14 -4.23 -0.18 14.51
N GLU A 15 -3.46 0.57 15.29
CA GLU A 15 -2.91 1.87 14.90
C GLU A 15 -1.92 1.74 13.74
N LEU A 16 -0.98 0.79 13.82
CA LEU A 16 -0.02 0.53 12.73
C LEU A 16 -0.73 0.14 11.44
N ARG A 17 -1.79 -0.68 11.53
CA ARG A 17 -2.60 -1.05 10.36
C ARG A 17 -3.32 0.17 9.77
N ALA A 18 -3.88 1.04 10.61
CA ALA A 18 -4.52 2.26 10.16
C ALA A 18 -3.52 3.19 9.46
N LEU A 19 -2.31 3.32 10.01
CA LEU A 19 -1.23 4.13 9.41
C LEU A 19 -0.78 3.56 8.06
N PHE A 20 -0.62 2.24 7.97
CA PHE A 20 -0.34 1.56 6.70
C PHE A 20 -1.41 1.85 5.66
N LEU A 21 -2.69 1.65 5.98
CA LEU A 21 -3.79 1.88 5.03
C LEU A 21 -3.88 3.34 4.59
N ALA A 22 -3.64 4.28 5.49
CA ALA A 22 -3.59 5.71 5.17
C ALA A 22 -2.45 6.01 4.20
N SER A 23 -1.23 5.54 4.50
CA SER A 23 -0.04 5.75 3.66
C SER A 23 -0.19 5.09 2.29
N ALA A 24 -0.68 3.85 2.23
CA ALA A 24 -0.92 3.17 0.97
C ALA A 24 -1.97 3.89 0.12
N THR A 25 -3.05 4.39 0.74
CA THR A 25 -4.07 5.20 0.03
C THR A 25 -3.46 6.49 -0.56
N GLN A 26 -2.55 7.14 0.15
CA GLN A 26 -1.85 8.33 -0.37
C GLN A 26 -0.98 7.99 -1.58
N HIS A 27 -0.26 6.87 -1.57
CA HIS A 27 0.54 6.44 -2.72
C HIS A 27 -0.32 6.09 -3.94
N VAL A 28 -1.48 5.44 -3.75
CA VAL A 28 -2.41 5.17 -4.87
C VAL A 28 -2.97 6.46 -5.46
N ALA A 29 -3.33 7.43 -4.62
CA ALA A 29 -3.73 8.75 -5.10
C ALA A 29 -2.60 9.50 -5.82
N ALA A 30 -1.35 9.36 -5.37
CA ALA A 30 -0.20 9.96 -6.03
C ALA A 30 0.09 9.30 -7.40
N LEU A 31 -0.09 7.98 -7.52
CA LEU A 31 -0.04 7.26 -8.80
C LEU A 31 -1.06 7.78 -9.80
N SER A 32 -2.31 8.02 -9.37
CA SER A 32 -3.35 8.55 -10.27
C SER A 32 -3.04 9.95 -10.79
N GLN A 33 -2.24 10.72 -10.06
CA GLN A 33 -1.83 12.09 -10.39
C GLN A 33 -0.43 12.18 -11.01
N ALA A 34 0.24 11.05 -11.25
CA ALA A 34 1.61 11.05 -11.75
C ALA A 34 1.70 11.60 -13.18
N SER A 35 2.46 12.68 -13.37
CA SER A 35 2.57 13.37 -14.66
C SER A 35 3.44 12.65 -15.71
N GLY A 36 4.01 11.49 -15.39
CA GLY A 36 4.87 10.73 -16.31
C GLY A 36 5.45 9.46 -15.72
N VAL A 37 6.10 8.67 -16.58
CA VAL A 37 6.61 7.32 -16.27
C VAL A 37 7.56 7.32 -15.07
N ALA A 38 8.45 8.31 -14.95
CA ALA A 38 9.40 8.37 -13.84
C ALA A 38 8.72 8.60 -12.49
N ALA A 39 7.79 9.57 -12.42
CA ALA A 39 7.02 9.86 -11.20
C ALA A 39 6.12 8.68 -10.81
N TRP A 40 5.48 8.06 -11.80
CA TRP A 40 4.70 6.85 -11.60
C TRP A 40 5.54 5.72 -11.01
N ARG A 41 6.69 5.43 -11.63
CA ARG A 41 7.57 4.34 -11.20
C ARG A 41 8.11 4.55 -9.80
N ASP A 42 8.54 5.76 -9.48
CA ASP A 42 9.02 6.12 -8.14
C ASP A 42 7.95 5.87 -7.08
N GLU A 43 6.72 6.32 -7.35
CA GLU A 43 5.61 6.14 -6.41
C GLU A 43 5.17 4.68 -6.28
N ALA A 44 5.15 3.92 -7.38
CA ALA A 44 4.86 2.49 -7.38
C ALA A 44 5.90 1.69 -6.58
N MET A 45 7.19 2.05 -6.67
CA MET A 45 8.26 1.43 -5.87
C MET A 45 8.11 1.73 -4.37
N LYS A 46 7.71 2.94 -4.00
CA LYS A 46 7.40 3.28 -2.58
C LYS A 46 6.25 2.44 -2.06
N LEU A 47 5.17 2.32 -2.83
CA LEU A 47 4.02 1.49 -2.47
C LEU A 47 4.42 0.00 -2.35
N GLN A 48 5.25 -0.51 -3.26
CA GLN A 48 5.78 -1.87 -3.20
C GLN A 48 6.56 -2.10 -1.89
N GLY A 49 7.47 -1.20 -1.52
CA GLY A 49 8.26 -1.31 -0.29
C GLY A 49 7.39 -1.23 0.98
N LEU A 50 6.40 -0.35 0.99
CA LEU A 50 5.42 -0.26 2.07
C LEU A 50 4.64 -1.58 2.22
N ALA A 51 4.10 -2.12 1.13
CA ALA A 51 3.38 -3.39 1.13
C ALA A 51 4.25 -4.57 1.61
N ALA A 52 5.52 -4.61 1.17
CA ALA A 52 6.48 -5.62 1.62
C ALA A 52 6.73 -5.56 3.13
N SER A 53 6.79 -4.35 3.71
CA SER A 53 7.04 -4.14 5.14
C SER A 53 5.93 -4.69 6.03
N PHE A 54 4.69 -4.75 5.52
CA PHE A 54 3.52 -5.29 6.22
C PHE A 54 3.13 -6.71 5.77
N GLY A 55 3.90 -7.34 4.88
CA GLY A 55 3.62 -8.68 4.36
C GLY A 55 2.40 -8.75 3.42
N MET A 56 2.01 -7.64 2.80
CA MET A 56 0.87 -7.58 1.87
C MET A 56 1.29 -8.02 0.48
N THR A 57 1.43 -9.33 0.27
CA THR A 57 2.02 -9.93 -0.93
C THR A 57 1.32 -9.54 -2.23
N ASP A 58 -0.01 -9.51 -2.26
CA ASP A 58 -0.77 -9.18 -3.48
C ASP A 58 -0.58 -7.71 -3.88
N LEU A 59 -0.71 -6.80 -2.91
CA LEU A 59 -0.45 -5.37 -3.13
C LEU A 59 1.00 -5.12 -3.55
N MET A 60 1.97 -5.81 -2.94
CA MET A 60 3.38 -5.75 -3.31
C MET A 60 3.59 -6.19 -4.76
N ALA A 61 2.97 -7.29 -5.19
CA ALA A 61 3.13 -7.84 -6.54
C ALA A 61 2.56 -6.92 -7.61
N VAL A 62 1.36 -6.37 -7.40
CA VAL A 62 0.75 -5.45 -8.36
C VAL A 62 1.48 -4.10 -8.41
N ALA A 63 1.97 -3.59 -7.28
CA ALA A 63 2.79 -2.37 -7.24
C ALA A 63 4.13 -2.57 -7.97
N ALA A 64 4.78 -3.73 -7.81
CA ALA A 64 5.98 -4.06 -8.56
C ALA A 64 5.72 -4.09 -10.08
N ARG A 65 4.58 -4.66 -10.51
CA ARG A 65 4.17 -4.66 -11.92
C ARG A 65 3.89 -3.26 -12.44
N ALA A 66 3.24 -2.41 -11.65
CA ALA A 66 3.02 -1.00 -11.99
C ALA A 66 4.36 -0.25 -12.18
N ALA A 67 5.35 -0.52 -11.31
CA ALA A 67 6.68 0.08 -11.43
C ALA A 67 7.43 -0.36 -12.69
N ASP A 68 7.27 -1.61 -13.11
CA ASP A 68 7.96 -2.17 -14.28
C ASP A 68 7.35 -1.70 -15.61
N VAL A 69 6.01 -1.71 -15.70
CA VAL A 69 5.28 -1.40 -16.94
C VAL A 69 5.18 0.11 -17.19
N GLY A 70 5.01 0.91 -16.13
CA GLY A 70 4.70 2.33 -16.25
C GLY A 70 3.19 2.63 -16.21
N PRO A 71 2.79 3.87 -16.56
CA PRO A 71 1.42 4.35 -16.39
C PRO A 71 0.45 3.57 -17.27
N ASP A 72 -0.46 2.84 -16.63
CA ASP A 72 -1.53 2.09 -17.27
C ASP A 72 -2.78 2.13 -16.37
N PRO A 73 -3.96 2.50 -16.90
CA PRO A 73 -5.16 2.65 -16.10
C PRO A 73 -5.63 1.32 -15.49
N LEU A 74 -5.42 0.18 -16.17
CA LEU A 74 -5.78 -1.14 -15.62
C LEU A 74 -4.86 -1.51 -14.46
N LEU A 75 -3.58 -1.12 -14.52
CA LEU A 75 -2.67 -1.28 -13.39
C LEU A 75 -3.05 -0.36 -12.22
N LEU A 76 -3.52 0.87 -12.48
CA LEU A 76 -4.03 1.74 -11.42
C LEU A 76 -5.24 1.11 -10.72
N ASP A 77 -6.20 0.62 -11.49
CA ASP A 77 -7.39 -0.06 -10.96
C ASP A 77 -7.00 -1.31 -10.17
N ALA A 78 -6.07 -2.12 -10.68
CA ALA A 78 -5.60 -3.33 -9.99
C ALA A 78 -4.88 -3.01 -8.68
N VAL A 79 -4.08 -1.93 -8.63
CA VAL A 79 -3.45 -1.46 -7.39
C VAL A 79 -4.51 -1.00 -6.38
N ALA A 80 -5.54 -0.27 -6.83
CA ALA A 80 -6.62 0.19 -5.97
C ALA A 80 -7.47 -0.97 -5.41
N ASP A 81 -7.77 -1.98 -6.24
CA ASP A 81 -8.48 -3.19 -5.82
C ASP A 81 -7.69 -4.00 -4.78
N ALA A 82 -6.40 -4.23 -5.03
CA ALA A 82 -5.52 -4.91 -4.08
C ALA A 82 -5.45 -4.17 -2.73
N LEU A 83 -5.41 -2.84 -2.74
CA LEU A 83 -5.47 -2.03 -1.51
C LEU A 83 -6.82 -2.13 -0.80
N ALA A 84 -7.93 -2.19 -1.55
CA ALA A 84 -9.26 -2.36 -0.97
C ALA A 84 -9.40 -3.72 -0.26
N ALA A 85 -8.77 -4.77 -0.81
CA ALA A 85 -8.72 -6.10 -0.19
C ALA A 85 -7.89 -6.16 1.10
N CYS A 86 -7.01 -5.18 1.36
CA CYS A 86 -6.25 -5.09 2.61
C CYS A 86 -7.06 -4.59 3.81
N ARG A 87 -8.30 -4.11 3.63
CA ARG A 87 -9.13 -3.46 4.66
C ARG A 87 -9.93 -4.47 5.49
#